data_AF-A0A2R6IBL9-F1
#
_entry.id   AF-A0A2R6IBL9-F1
#
_cell.length_a   1.000
_cell.length_b   1.000
_cell.length_c   1.000
_cell.angle_alpha   90.00
_cell.angle_beta   90.00
_cell.angle_gamma   90.00
#
_symmetry.space_group_name_H-M   'P 1'
#
loop_
_entity.id
_entity.type
_entity.pdbx_description
1 polymer ?
#
loop_
_entity_poly.entity_id
_entity_poly.type
_entity_poly.pdbx_seq_one_letter_code
_entity_poly.pdbx_strand_id
1 'polypeptide(L)'
;MVEWFDFDDPAHDALPTYILDGNLTLLDGHTRAFVAYLGGVDSLRIQELDDSDTEELNLELYRECLDWCQEEGVTDLSNLVGRVVSHTS
;
A
#
# COMPACT_ATOMS: atom_id res chain seq x y z
N MET A 1 -1.84 16.03 11.80
CA MET A 1 -3.17 15.39 11.76
C MET A 1 -3.74 15.68 10.39
N VAL A 2 -4.08 14.65 9.62
CA VAL A 2 -4.64 14.81 8.28
C VAL A 2 -6.14 15.07 8.46
N GLU A 3 -6.51 16.31 8.81
CA GLU A 3 -7.88 16.65 9.24
C GLU A 3 -8.95 16.54 8.13
N TRP A 4 -8.55 16.28 6.89
CA TRP A 4 -9.46 16.21 5.74
C TRP A 4 -9.81 14.77 5.29
N PHE A 5 -9.22 13.74 5.91
CA PHE A 5 -9.41 12.35 5.52
C PHE A 5 -9.83 11.48 6.72
N ASP A 6 -11.04 10.91 6.65
CA ASP A 6 -11.54 9.97 7.65
C ASP A 6 -11.20 8.54 7.21
N PHE A 7 -10.19 7.94 7.84
CA PHE A 7 -9.71 6.60 7.48
C PHE A 7 -10.69 5.50 7.86
N ASP A 8 -11.59 5.77 8.81
CA ASP A 8 -12.60 4.83 9.28
C ASP A 8 -13.92 4.96 8.50
N ASP A 9 -14.00 5.89 7.53
CA ASP A 9 -15.19 6.05 6.70
C ASP A 9 -15.54 4.72 6.01
N PRO A 10 -16.70 4.11 6.31
CA PRO A 10 -17.13 2.87 5.69
C PRO A 10 -17.28 2.98 4.16
N ALA A 11 -17.42 4.19 3.62
CA ALA A 11 -17.47 4.46 2.18
C ALA A 11 -16.10 4.28 1.49
N HIS A 12 -14.99 4.20 2.23
CA HIS A 12 -13.72 3.79 1.66
C HIS A 12 -13.67 2.27 1.50
N ASP A 13 -13.40 1.84 0.26
CA ASP A 13 -13.19 0.42 -0.05
C ASP A 13 -11.98 -0.14 0.70
N ALA A 14 -12.06 -1.43 1.01
CA ALA A 14 -10.94 -2.18 1.56
C ALA A 14 -9.74 -2.13 0.60
N LEU A 15 -8.54 -2.17 1.16
CA LEU A 15 -7.31 -2.17 0.37
C LEU A 15 -7.07 -3.56 -0.24
N PRO A 16 -6.88 -3.67 -1.56
CA PRO A 16 -6.65 -4.95 -2.20
C PRO A 16 -5.25 -5.48 -1.84
N THR A 17 -5.22 -6.73 -1.40
CA THR A 17 -4.00 -7.44 -1.01
C THR A 17 -3.97 -8.80 -1.67
N TYR A 18 -2.77 -9.36 -1.87
CA TYR A 18 -2.59 -10.69 -2.45
C TYR A 18 -1.37 -11.37 -1.82
N ILE A 19 -1.41 -12.70 -1.72
CA ILE A 19 -0.27 -13.50 -1.23
C ILE A 19 0.72 -13.67 -2.39
N LEU A 20 1.65 -12.73 -2.50
CA LEU A 20 2.72 -12.78 -3.49
C LEU A 20 3.97 -13.40 -2.87
N ASP A 21 4.40 -14.53 -3.42
CA ASP A 21 5.58 -15.29 -2.98
C ASP A 21 5.58 -15.58 -1.46
N GLY A 22 4.39 -15.87 -0.92
CA GLY A 22 4.17 -16.20 0.50
C GLY A 22 4.01 -15.01 1.43
N ASN A 23 4.04 -13.77 0.92
CA ASN A 23 3.88 -12.55 1.71
C ASN A 23 2.60 -11.80 1.33
N LEU A 24 1.87 -11.33 2.34
CA LEU A 24 0.72 -10.46 2.13
C LEU A 24 1.20 -9.10 1.57
N THR A 25 0.86 -8.84 0.32
CA THR A 25 1.33 -7.67 -0.43
C THR A 25 0.17 -6.74 -0.75
N LEU A 26 0.35 -5.44 -0.49
CA LEU A 26 -0.60 -4.40 -0.89
C LEU A 26 -0.46 -4.13 -2.40
N LEU A 27 -1.53 -4.42 -3.15
CA LEU A 27 -1.53 -4.24 -4.60
C LEU A 27 -1.82 -2.79 -4.99
N ASP A 28 -2.76 -2.12 -4.30
CA ASP A 28 -3.09 -0.72 -4.59
C ASP A 28 -3.50 0.03 -3.32
N GLY A 29 -3.65 1.35 -3.42
CA GLY A 29 -4.02 2.24 -2.32
C GLY A 29 -2.84 2.61 -1.42
N HIS A 30 -1.59 2.52 -1.92
CA HIS A 30 -0.37 2.87 -1.17
C HIS A 30 -0.42 4.29 -0.60
N THR A 31 -0.90 5.26 -1.38
CA THR A 31 -1.08 6.65 -0.90
C THR A 31 -2.05 6.72 0.27
N ARG A 32 -3.20 6.04 0.18
CA ARG A 32 -4.20 6.02 1.25
C ARG A 32 -3.65 5.34 2.50
N ALA A 33 -2.99 4.20 2.33
CA ALA A 33 -2.36 3.47 3.43
C ALA A 33 -1.26 4.30 4.12
N PHE A 34 -0.44 5.00 3.34
CA PHE A 34 0.61 5.87 3.86
C PHE A 34 0.05 7.10 4.57
N VAL A 35 -0.99 7.73 4.01
CA VAL A 35 -1.67 8.89 4.64
C VAL A 35 -2.37 8.46 5.94
N ALA A 36 -2.90 7.24 6.02
CA ALA A 36 -3.45 6.66 7.26
C ALA A 36 -2.39 6.49 8.34
N TYR A 37 -1.25 5.91 7.95
CA TYR A 37 -0.10 5.79 8.82
C TYR A 37 0.35 7.15 9.38
N LEU A 38 0.45 8.19 8.52
CA LEU A 38 0.77 9.56 8.96
C LEU A 38 -0.31 10.18 9.85
N GLY A 39 -1.56 9.74 9.71
CA GLY A 39 -2.70 10.09 10.55
C GLY A 39 -2.67 9.44 11.94
N GLY A 40 -1.78 8.46 12.17
CA GLY A 40 -1.72 7.69 13.40
C GLY A 40 -2.71 6.52 13.46
N VAL A 41 -3.27 6.14 12.31
CA VAL A 41 -4.12 4.94 12.19
C VAL A 41 -3.25 3.70 12.27
N ASP A 42 -3.61 2.77 13.15
CA ASP A 42 -2.85 1.55 13.42
C ASP A 42 -3.33 0.32 12.63
N SER A 43 -4.51 0.40 12.01
CA SER A 43 -5.14 -0.71 11.31
C SER A 43 -6.01 -0.24 10.14
N LEU A 44 -6.04 -1.02 9.05
CA LEU A 44 -6.82 -0.73 7.85
C LEU A 44 -7.58 -1.97 7.41
N ARG A 45 -8.75 -1.75 6.80
CA ARG A 45 -9.53 -2.83 6.17
C ARG A 45 -8.82 -3.28 4.89
N ILE A 46 -8.59 -4.58 4.77
CA ILE A 46 -8.03 -5.22 3.57
C ILE A 46 -9.03 -6.17 2.94
N GLN A 47 -8.89 -6.37 1.65
CA GLN A 47 -9.53 -7.44 0.90
C GLN A 47 -8.41 -8.31 0.34
N GLU A 48 -8.36 -9.58 0.75
CA GLU A 48 -7.46 -10.55 0.13
C GLU A 48 -8.09 -11.01 -1.18
N LEU A 49 -7.39 -10.78 -2.29
CA LEU A 49 -7.75 -11.20 -3.63
C LEU A 49 -7.25 -12.63 -3.88
N ASP A 50 -7.95 -13.36 -4.74
CA ASP A 50 -7.51 -14.67 -5.19
C ASP A 50 -6.90 -14.65 -6.61
N ASP A 51 -6.53 -15.81 -7.12
CA ASP A 51 -5.91 -15.93 -8.44
C ASP A 51 -6.83 -15.43 -9.56
N SER A 52 -8.16 -15.54 -9.41
CA SER A 52 -9.12 -15.07 -10.41
C SER A 52 -9.25 -13.54 -10.44
N ASP A 53 -9.14 -12.90 -9.28
CA ASP A 53 -9.12 -11.44 -9.16
C ASP A 53 -7.83 -10.82 -9.74
N THR A 54 -6.76 -11.61 -9.82
CA THR A 54 -5.42 -11.13 -10.23
C THR A 54 -5.01 -11.52 -11.64
N GLU A 55 -5.87 -12.21 -12.41
CA GLU A 55 -5.55 -12.68 -13.78
C GLU A 55 -5.16 -11.54 -14.74
N GLU A 56 -5.76 -10.36 -14.56
CA GLU A 56 -5.46 -9.19 -15.39
C GLU A 56 -4.25 -8.36 -14.88
N LEU A 57 -3.71 -8.70 -13.71
CA LEU A 57 -2.59 -7.99 -13.11
C LEU A 57 -1.25 -8.55 -13.58
N ASN A 58 -0.30 -7.65 -13.82
CA ASN A 58 1.08 -8.04 -14.09
C ASN A 58 1.84 -8.29 -12.77
N LEU A 59 1.69 -9.49 -12.20
CA LEU A 59 2.35 -9.86 -10.95
C LEU A 59 3.89 -9.90 -11.05
N GLU A 60 4.45 -10.05 -12.25
CA GLU A 60 5.90 -9.96 -12.45
C GLU A 60 6.41 -8.53 -12.24
N LEU A 61 5.68 -7.53 -12.73
CA LEU A 61 5.97 -6.12 -12.44
C LEU A 61 5.88 -5.82 -10.95
N TYR A 62 4.90 -6.38 -10.24
CA TYR A 62 4.81 -6.23 -8.79
C TYR A 62 6.03 -6.80 -8.07
N ARG A 63 6.52 -7.97 -8.50
CA ARG A 63 7.76 -8.55 -7.95
C ARG A 63 8.96 -7.63 -8.16
N GLU A 64 9.13 -7.10 -9.35
CA GLU A 64 10.22 -6.15 -9.65
C GLU A 64 10.16 -4.90 -8.75
N CYS A 65 8.97 -4.34 -8.56
CA CYS A 65 8.76 -3.23 -7.63
C CYS A 65 9.12 -3.59 -6.19
N LEU A 66 8.74 -4.78 -5.73
CA LEU A 66 9.07 -5.25 -4.39
C LEU A 66 10.58 -5.49 -4.21
N ASP A 67 11.26 -6.01 -5.23
CA ASP A 67 12.71 -6.20 -5.20
C ASP A 67 13.43 -4.85 -5.04
N TRP A 68 13.04 -3.82 -5.80
CA TRP A 68 13.57 -2.46 -5.59
C TRP A 68 13.28 -1.91 -4.20
N CYS A 69 12.08 -2.15 -3.67
CA CYS A 69 11.75 -1.79 -2.30
C CYS A 69 12.68 -2.48 -1.29
N GLN A 70 12.97 -3.77 -1.45
CA GLN A 70 13.91 -4.51 -0.60
C GLN A 70 15.34 -3.95 -0.70
N GLU A 71 15.83 -3.70 -1.91
CA GLU A 71 17.15 -3.13 -2.16
C GLU A 71 17.32 -1.75 -1.48
N GLU A 72 16.26 -0.95 -1.44
CA GLU A 72 16.22 0.37 -0.81
C GLU A 72 15.86 0.35 0.69
N GLY A 73 15.67 -0.84 1.27
CA GLY A 73 15.30 -1.03 2.67
C GLY A 73 13.89 -0.52 3.01
N VAL A 74 12.97 -0.57 2.04
CA VAL A 74 11.55 -0.26 2.17
C VAL A 74 10.77 -1.57 2.29
N THR A 75 10.53 -2.02 3.52
CA THR A 75 9.75 -3.24 3.80
C THR A 75 8.43 -2.96 4.50
N ASP A 76 8.25 -1.72 4.94
CA ASP A 76 7.05 -1.22 5.60
C ASP A 76 6.71 0.19 5.09
N LEU A 77 5.43 0.54 5.06
CA LEU A 77 4.95 1.86 4.63
C LEU A 77 5.61 3.02 5.42
N SER A 78 5.92 2.80 6.71
CA SER A 78 6.62 3.77 7.54
C SER A 78 8.02 4.12 7.02
N ASN A 79 8.66 3.25 6.23
CA ASN A 79 9.98 3.53 5.65
C ASN A 79 9.94 4.63 4.58
N LEU A 80 8.74 4.96 4.07
CA LEU A 80 8.54 6.07 3.14
C LEU A 80 8.48 7.44 3.85
N VAL A 81 8.42 7.48 5.18
CA VAL A 81 8.49 8.74 5.94
C VAL A 81 9.82 9.44 5.64
N GLY A 82 9.72 10.70 5.21
CA GLY A 82 10.90 11.50 4.84
C GLY A 82 11.50 11.17 3.48
N ARG A 83 10.99 10.15 2.77
CA ARG A 83 11.37 9.83 1.38
C ARG A 83 10.41 10.43 0.33
N VAL A 84 9.30 11.03 0.76
CA VAL A 84 8.34 11.69 -0.13
C VAL A 84 8.98 12.93 -0.75
N VAL A 85 9.12 12.91 -2.07
CA VAL A 85 9.63 14.05 -2.84
C VAL A 85 8.51 15.04 -3.12
N SER A 86 8.76 16.32 -2.87
CA SER A 86 7.82 17.38 -3.26
C SER A 86 8.01 17.73 -4.73
N HIS A 87 6.92 17.93 -5.46
CA HIS A 87 7.00 18.52 -6.80
C HIS A 87 7.43 19.98 -6.67
N THR A 88 8.73 20.23 -6.89
CA THR A 88 9.26 21.59 -6.90
C THR A 88 9.18 22.07 -8.35
N SER A 89 8.19 22.91 -8.65
CA SER A 89 8.09 23.64 -9.92
C SER A 89 8.95 24.91 -9.89
#